data_AF-A0A1Y3BMT6-F1
#
_entry.id   AF-A0A1Y3BMT6-F1
#
_cell.length_a   1.000
_cell.length_b   1.000
_cell.length_c   1.000
_cell.angle_alpha   90.00
_cell.angle_beta   90.00
_cell.angle_gamma   90.00
#
_symmetry.space_group_name_H-M   'P 1'
#
loop_
_entity.id
_entity.type
_entity.pdbx_description
1 polymer ?
#
loop_
_entity_poly.entity_id
_entity_poly.type
_entity_poly.pdbx_seq_one_letter_code
_entity_poly.pdbx_strand_id
1 'polypeptide(L)'
;MKFITKNSSSRKPLANAFIDDWQWNHDDRSDAVRILNNGHIAYFHIDWSSGTAAVRGNKPINIYPNRKYYWEVLLKDRVFGTSMMIGLTTSQAKLYSDSYINLIGENKFGWGLSHKGLLWHNNHWSEYAKPFHENRSTLIGCLYDGHNGTLTYYKDGECLGIAFTGLNSIDDYLYPTISSTAAQSQFILTIAKREFLNLQDRCRHVLRQTYSFEHQHLHRWQQILPKRIFEYVILHEESAEFTRQHQVRKKFKAKVMKRHS
;
A
#
# COMPACT_ATOMS: atom_id res chain seq x y z
N MET A 1 -3.90 1.10 40.35
CA MET A 1 -3.43 0.99 38.94
C MET A 1 -3.91 -0.34 38.38
N LYS A 2 -4.90 -0.33 37.47
CA LYS A 2 -5.38 -1.55 36.81
C LYS A 2 -4.54 -1.77 35.56
N PHE A 3 -3.73 -2.82 35.57
CA PHE A 3 -3.07 -3.34 34.37
C PHE A 3 -4.17 -3.91 33.47
N ILE A 4 -4.43 -3.25 32.35
CA ILE A 4 -5.29 -3.81 31.30
C ILE A 4 -4.44 -4.82 30.54
N THR A 5 -4.83 -6.08 30.72
CA THR A 5 -4.28 -7.27 30.10
C THR A 5 -4.28 -7.16 28.57
N LYS A 6 -3.13 -7.44 27.96
CA LYS A 6 -2.99 -7.66 26.51
C LYS A 6 -3.91 -8.81 26.11
N ASN A 7 -5.01 -8.49 25.43
CA ASN A 7 -5.84 -9.49 24.80
C ASN A 7 -5.19 -9.86 23.46
N SER A 8 -4.28 -10.84 23.48
CA SER A 8 -3.64 -11.42 22.30
C SER A 8 -4.62 -12.36 21.59
N SER A 9 -5.55 -11.77 20.85
CA SER A 9 -6.16 -12.46 19.71
C SER A 9 -5.59 -11.81 18.45
N SER A 10 -4.55 -12.41 17.86
CA SER A 10 -3.95 -11.93 16.61
C SER A 10 -4.89 -12.23 15.43
N ARG A 11 -6.07 -11.61 15.43
CA ARG A 11 -6.90 -11.57 14.23
C ARG A 11 -6.17 -10.72 13.21
N LYS A 12 -5.82 -11.33 12.07
CA LYS A 12 -5.27 -10.61 10.92
C LYS A 12 -6.17 -9.40 10.61
N PRO A 13 -5.62 -8.19 10.46
CA PRO A 13 -6.41 -7.02 10.11
C PRO A 13 -7.24 -7.27 8.85
N LEU A 14 -8.47 -6.76 8.85
CA LEU A 14 -9.36 -6.86 7.69
C LEU A 14 -9.58 -8.32 7.21
N ALA A 15 -9.81 -9.26 8.14
CA ALA A 15 -10.04 -10.67 7.80
C ALA A 15 -11.19 -10.87 6.79
N ASN A 16 -12.31 -10.16 6.98
CA ASN A 16 -13.51 -10.23 6.13
C ASN A 16 -13.69 -8.94 5.31
N ALA A 17 -12.71 -8.61 4.47
CA ALA A 17 -12.66 -7.37 3.70
C ALA A 17 -12.51 -7.62 2.19
N PHE A 18 -12.59 -6.56 1.38
CA PHE A 18 -12.44 -6.64 -0.06
C PHE A 18 -10.98 -6.93 -0.43
N ILE A 19 -10.74 -7.84 -1.37
CA ILE A 19 -9.41 -8.11 -1.94
C ILE A 19 -9.08 -6.97 -2.90
N ASP A 20 -8.07 -6.19 -2.57
CA ASP A 20 -7.71 -4.94 -3.25
C ASP A 20 -6.50 -5.19 -4.17
N ASP A 21 -6.74 -5.74 -5.36
CA ASP A 21 -5.73 -6.32 -6.29
C ASP A 21 -4.88 -5.26 -7.02
N TRP A 22 -4.23 -4.37 -6.25
CA TRP A 22 -3.26 -3.41 -6.78
C TRP A 22 -1.86 -4.04 -6.87
N GLN A 23 -1.00 -3.44 -7.70
CA GLN A 23 0.32 -3.95 -8.05
C GLN A 23 1.40 -2.87 -7.90
N TRP A 24 2.67 -3.27 -7.87
CA TRP A 24 3.77 -2.31 -8.03
C TRP A 24 3.68 -1.63 -9.41
N ASN A 25 3.92 -0.33 -9.44
CA ASN A 25 3.73 0.48 -10.63
C ASN A 25 4.94 0.39 -11.57
N HIS A 26 4.72 -0.07 -12.81
CA HIS A 26 5.74 -0.14 -13.85
C HIS A 26 6.27 1.23 -14.27
N ASP A 27 5.45 2.27 -14.14
CA ASP A 27 5.73 3.63 -14.60
C ASP A 27 6.17 4.57 -13.47
N ASP A 28 6.00 4.16 -12.21
CA ASP A 28 6.35 4.97 -11.02
C ASP A 28 7.33 4.22 -10.11
N ARG A 29 8.54 4.07 -10.64
CA ARG A 29 9.68 3.35 -10.04
C ARG A 29 11.01 3.94 -10.50
N SER A 30 12.07 3.65 -9.75
CA SER A 30 13.44 3.80 -10.24
C SER A 30 13.78 2.74 -11.30
N ASP A 31 14.66 3.10 -12.23
CA ASP A 31 15.22 2.18 -13.23
C ASP A 31 15.90 0.96 -12.62
N ALA A 32 16.43 1.09 -11.41
CA ALA A 32 17.07 0.01 -10.66
C ALA A 32 16.09 -1.02 -10.05
N VAL A 33 14.78 -0.90 -10.32
CA VAL A 33 13.75 -1.82 -9.81
C VAL A 33 13.07 -2.56 -10.95
N ARG A 34 13.28 -3.88 -11.11
CA ARG A 34 12.51 -4.68 -12.07
C ARG A 34 11.25 -5.23 -11.42
N ILE A 35 10.12 -5.11 -12.10
CA ILE A 35 8.85 -5.67 -11.63
C ILE A 35 8.56 -6.99 -12.35
N LEU A 36 8.20 -8.02 -11.59
CA LEU A 36 7.97 -9.39 -12.04
C LEU A 36 6.65 -9.93 -11.47
N ASN A 37 6.22 -11.11 -11.95
CA ASN A 37 5.04 -11.83 -11.48
C ASN A 37 3.76 -10.98 -11.46
N ASN A 38 3.39 -10.44 -12.64
CA ASN A 38 2.21 -9.60 -12.81
C ASN A 38 2.14 -8.47 -11.76
N GLY A 39 3.25 -7.74 -11.59
CA GLY A 39 3.25 -6.59 -10.69
C GLY A 39 3.50 -6.88 -9.21
N HIS A 40 3.59 -8.14 -8.78
CA HIS A 40 3.66 -8.49 -7.34
C HIS A 40 5.08 -8.54 -6.77
N ILE A 41 6.11 -8.69 -7.60
CA ILE A 41 7.51 -8.77 -7.15
C ILE A 41 8.26 -7.55 -7.63
N ALA A 42 8.85 -6.78 -6.70
CA ALA A 42 9.84 -5.76 -6.99
C ALA A 42 11.24 -6.31 -6.69
N TYR A 43 12.08 -6.38 -7.73
CA TYR A 43 13.45 -6.87 -7.66
C TYR A 43 14.43 -5.71 -7.83
N PHE A 44 15.10 -5.34 -6.75
CA PHE A 44 15.98 -4.18 -6.68
C PHE A 44 17.42 -4.55 -7.04
N HIS A 45 18.09 -3.65 -7.76
CA HIS A 45 19.55 -3.66 -7.96
C HIS A 45 20.06 -5.04 -8.44
N ILE A 46 19.59 -5.47 -9.62
CA ILE A 46 19.83 -6.83 -10.15
C ILE A 46 21.33 -7.11 -10.34
N ASP A 47 22.06 -6.12 -10.87
CA ASP A 47 23.48 -6.25 -11.18
C ASP A 47 24.33 -5.77 -10.00
N TRP A 48 24.27 -4.48 -9.70
CA TRP A 48 24.90 -3.87 -8.53
C TRP A 48 24.01 -2.78 -7.94
N SER A 49 24.30 -2.40 -6.70
CA SER A 49 23.68 -1.25 -6.06
C SER A 49 24.58 -0.02 -6.21
N SER A 50 23.99 1.11 -6.61
CA SER A 50 24.66 2.40 -6.74
C SER A 50 23.97 3.50 -5.93
N GLY A 51 23.03 3.13 -5.06
CA GLY A 51 22.24 4.07 -4.28
C GLY A 51 21.01 3.44 -3.64
N THR A 52 20.02 4.26 -3.27
CA THR A 52 18.71 3.80 -2.82
C THR A 52 17.68 3.92 -3.94
N ALA A 53 17.04 2.82 -4.30
CA ALA A 53 15.96 2.77 -5.28
C ALA A 53 14.62 2.49 -4.62
N ALA A 54 13.53 2.94 -5.21
CA ALA A 54 12.16 2.75 -4.72
C ALA A 54 11.15 2.53 -5.85
N VAL A 55 9.98 2.03 -5.47
CA VAL A 55 8.79 1.88 -6.32
C VAL A 55 7.53 2.14 -5.50
N ARG A 56 6.53 2.75 -6.14
CA ARG A 56 5.18 2.92 -5.58
C ARG A 56 4.22 1.86 -6.09
N GLY A 57 3.16 1.61 -5.33
CA GLY A 57 1.97 0.91 -5.82
C GLY A 57 1.27 1.74 -6.91
N ASN A 58 0.58 1.07 -7.84
CA ASN A 58 -0.18 1.72 -8.91
C ASN A 58 -1.51 2.35 -8.43
N LYS A 59 -1.88 2.11 -7.17
CA LYS A 59 -3.10 2.60 -6.54
C LYS A 59 -2.79 3.27 -5.20
N PRO A 60 -3.36 4.46 -4.92
CA PRO A 60 -3.23 5.06 -3.61
C PRO A 60 -4.20 4.45 -2.59
N ILE A 61 -3.72 4.27 -1.36
CA ILE A 61 -4.50 3.68 -0.25
C ILE A 61 -5.48 4.65 0.40
N ASN A 62 -5.54 5.90 -0.03
CA ASN A 62 -6.50 6.88 0.47
C ASN A 62 -7.42 7.38 -0.66
N ILE A 63 -7.61 6.55 -1.69
CA ILE A 63 -8.53 6.85 -2.79
C ILE A 63 -9.96 7.03 -2.27
N TYR A 64 -10.44 6.09 -1.45
CA TYR A 64 -11.69 6.22 -0.72
C TYR A 64 -11.39 6.79 0.67
N PRO A 65 -11.86 8.01 0.99
CA PRO A 65 -11.65 8.63 2.29
C PRO A 65 -12.28 7.82 3.42
N ASN A 66 -11.72 7.92 4.63
CA ASN A 66 -12.26 7.28 5.84
C ASN A 66 -12.49 5.78 5.65
N ARG A 67 -11.50 5.07 5.08
CA ARG A 67 -11.52 3.62 4.92
C ARG A 67 -10.20 3.04 5.38
N LYS A 68 -10.25 1.78 5.82
CA LYS A 68 -9.07 1.03 6.21
C LYS A 68 -8.51 0.24 5.03
N TYR A 69 -7.19 0.20 4.94
CA TYR A 69 -6.46 -0.57 3.93
C TYR A 69 -5.37 -1.37 4.63
N TYR A 70 -5.18 -2.61 4.20
CA TYR A 70 -4.18 -3.50 4.73
C TYR A 70 -3.44 -4.19 3.60
N TRP A 71 -2.11 -4.17 3.65
CA TRP A 71 -1.29 -4.92 2.70
C TRP A 71 -0.10 -5.56 3.39
N GLU A 72 0.42 -6.63 2.80
CA GLU A 72 1.57 -7.38 3.31
C GLU A 72 2.66 -7.43 2.26
N VAL A 73 3.89 -7.15 2.69
CA VAL A 73 5.08 -7.23 1.86
C VAL A 73 6.08 -8.19 2.52
N LEU A 74 6.44 -9.24 1.80
CA LEU A 74 7.50 -10.15 2.19
C LEU A 74 8.83 -9.62 1.67
N LEU A 75 9.72 -9.27 2.58
CA LEU A 75 11.14 -9.08 2.26
C LEU A 75 11.76 -10.47 2.19
N LYS A 76 12.14 -10.91 1.00
CA LYS A 76 12.52 -12.30 0.76
C LYS A 76 14.03 -12.50 0.87
N ASP A 77 14.43 -13.40 1.77
CA ASP A 77 15.76 -14.03 2.01
C ASP A 77 16.92 -13.07 2.34
N ARG A 78 16.92 -11.85 1.78
CA ARG A 78 18.03 -10.91 1.70
C ARG A 78 17.68 -9.60 2.41
N VAL A 79 17.36 -9.69 3.70
CA VAL A 79 17.25 -8.50 4.56
C VAL A 79 18.64 -8.11 5.04
N PHE A 80 19.26 -7.09 4.44
CA PHE A 80 20.59 -6.60 4.82
C PHE A 80 20.85 -5.20 4.27
N GLY A 81 22.08 -4.71 4.46
CA GLY A 81 22.57 -3.47 3.84
C GLY A 81 22.24 -2.22 4.63
N THR A 82 22.40 -1.06 4.00
CA THR A 82 22.29 0.23 4.68
C THR A 82 20.83 0.55 5.05
N SER A 83 19.93 0.34 4.09
CA SER A 83 18.50 0.63 4.22
C SER A 83 17.65 -0.26 3.31
N MET A 84 16.57 -0.76 3.89
CA MET A 84 15.45 -1.44 3.22
C MET A 84 14.22 -0.96 3.96
N MET A 85 13.22 -0.43 3.25
CA MET A 85 12.10 0.25 3.89
C MET A 85 10.77 -0.09 3.23
N ILE A 86 9.72 -0.01 4.04
CA ILE A 86 8.32 -0.07 3.62
C ILE A 86 7.58 1.11 4.23
N GLY A 87 6.66 1.72 3.50
CA GLY A 87 5.83 2.78 4.03
C GLY A 87 4.88 3.39 3.03
N LEU A 88 4.59 4.67 3.24
CA LEU A 88 3.75 5.48 2.36
C LEU A 88 4.53 6.68 1.84
N THR A 89 4.28 7.06 0.59
CA THR A 89 4.75 8.34 0.05
C THR A 89 3.65 9.05 -0.72
N THR A 90 3.75 10.38 -0.82
CA THR A 90 3.00 11.12 -1.84
C THR A 90 3.73 11.02 -3.18
N SER A 91 3.04 11.42 -4.26
CA SER A 91 3.62 11.48 -5.62
C SER A 91 4.85 12.40 -5.73
N GLN A 92 5.06 13.30 -4.76
CA GLN A 92 6.18 14.26 -4.74
C GLN A 92 7.48 13.67 -4.17
N ALA A 93 7.44 12.52 -3.49
CA ALA A 93 8.67 11.88 -3.03
C ALA A 93 9.53 11.44 -4.22
N LYS A 94 10.85 11.49 -4.09
CA LYS A 94 11.75 10.91 -5.10
C LYS A 94 11.78 9.39 -4.94
N LEU A 95 12.04 8.68 -6.04
CA LEU A 95 12.13 7.22 -6.05
C LEU A 95 13.54 6.69 -6.23
N TYR A 96 14.54 7.58 -6.28
CA TYR A 96 15.94 7.19 -6.40
C TYR A 96 16.85 8.24 -5.72
N SER A 97 18.02 7.80 -5.28
CA SER A 97 19.10 8.60 -4.71
C SER A 97 20.43 7.89 -4.96
N ASP A 98 21.45 8.60 -5.44
CA ASP A 98 22.82 8.07 -5.60
C ASP A 98 23.56 7.84 -4.26
N SER A 99 22.91 8.21 -3.15
CA SER A 99 23.38 7.94 -1.79
C SER A 99 22.62 6.79 -1.16
N TYR A 100 23.30 5.98 -0.34
CA TYR A 100 22.72 4.92 0.48
C TYR A 100 22.00 5.49 1.71
N ILE A 101 20.73 5.83 1.56
CA ILE A 101 19.93 6.52 2.59
C ILE A 101 18.61 5.80 2.90
N ASN A 102 18.01 6.16 4.04
CA ASN A 102 16.60 5.89 4.31
C ASN A 102 15.72 6.83 3.47
N LEU A 103 15.41 6.39 2.26
CA LEU A 103 14.75 7.23 1.25
C LEU A 103 13.31 7.60 1.63
N ILE A 104 12.55 6.64 2.15
CA ILE A 104 11.17 6.88 2.60
C ILE A 104 11.22 7.64 3.93
N GLY A 105 10.85 8.92 3.89
CA GLY A 105 10.87 9.80 5.06
C GLY A 105 12.13 10.66 5.18
N GLU A 106 13.02 10.66 4.19
CA GLU A 106 14.10 11.67 4.07
C GLU A 106 13.54 13.10 4.05
N ASN A 107 12.34 13.28 3.49
CA ASN A 107 11.63 14.55 3.48
C ASN A 107 10.17 14.36 3.94
N LYS A 108 9.41 15.45 3.96
CA LYS A 108 8.00 15.47 4.39
C LYS A 108 7.03 14.64 3.56
N PHE A 109 7.46 14.11 2.40
CA PHE A 109 6.60 13.40 1.46
C PHE A 109 6.58 11.87 1.67
N GLY A 110 7.24 11.37 2.72
CA GLY A 110 7.27 9.94 3.04
C GLY A 110 7.19 9.62 4.53
N TRP A 111 6.64 8.45 4.84
CA TRP A 111 6.51 7.87 6.19
C TRP A 111 6.91 6.40 6.11
N GLY A 112 8.10 6.06 6.60
CA GLY A 112 8.72 4.74 6.35
C GLY A 112 9.19 4.03 7.62
N LEU A 113 9.09 2.69 7.62
CA LEU A 113 9.77 1.81 8.55
C LEU A 113 10.97 1.18 7.85
N SER A 114 12.16 1.33 8.45
CA SER A 114 13.38 0.66 8.01
C SER A 114 13.50 -0.74 8.60
N HIS A 115 14.22 -1.65 7.94
CA HIS A 115 14.53 -2.98 8.47
C HIS A 115 15.34 -2.94 9.77
N LYS A 116 15.95 -1.79 10.11
CA LYS A 116 16.61 -1.56 11.40
C LYS A 116 15.63 -1.27 12.54
N GLY A 117 14.32 -1.30 12.29
CA GLY A 117 13.29 -1.06 13.29
C GLY A 117 13.05 0.43 13.60
N LEU A 118 13.58 1.33 12.76
CA LEU A 118 13.45 2.77 12.90
C LEU A 118 12.36 3.32 11.99
N LEU A 119 11.51 4.20 12.53
CA LEU A 119 10.59 5.02 11.75
C LEU A 119 11.30 6.26 11.21
N TRP A 120 10.93 6.68 10.01
CA TRP A 120 11.49 7.85 9.33
C TRP A 120 10.37 8.72 8.75
N HIS A 121 10.44 10.02 9.04
CA HIS A 121 9.60 11.04 8.43
C HIS A 121 10.27 12.41 8.56
N ASN A 122 10.28 13.19 7.47
CA ASN A 122 10.83 14.54 7.45
C ASN A 122 12.26 14.64 8.01
N ASN A 123 13.13 13.71 7.63
CA ASN A 123 14.52 13.59 8.08
C ASN A 123 14.69 13.35 9.60
N HIS A 124 13.61 13.04 10.31
CA HIS A 124 13.63 12.63 11.71
C HIS A 124 13.36 11.13 11.81
N TRP A 125 13.93 10.52 12.85
CA TRP A 125 13.74 9.10 13.13
C TRP A 125 13.45 8.83 14.60
N SER A 126 12.83 7.69 14.86
CA SER A 126 12.60 7.15 16.20
C SER A 126 12.67 5.62 16.21
N GLU A 127 13.02 5.05 17.35
CA GLU A 127 12.92 3.60 17.56
C GLU A 127 11.47 3.17 17.67
N TYR A 128 11.14 2.04 17.04
CA TYR A 128 9.76 1.53 17.01
C TYR A 128 9.69 0.02 17.14
N ALA A 129 10.65 -0.71 16.56
CA ALA A 129 10.72 -2.15 16.66
C ALA A 129 12.16 -2.62 16.82
N LYS A 130 12.33 -3.87 17.26
CA LYS A 130 13.63 -4.52 17.14
C LYS A 130 14.01 -4.67 15.66
N PRO A 131 15.31 -4.52 15.30
CA PRO A 131 15.77 -4.79 13.95
C PRO A 131 15.29 -6.14 13.41
N PHE A 132 15.12 -6.20 12.10
CA PHE A 132 14.76 -7.43 11.41
C PHE A 132 15.97 -8.35 11.40
N HIS A 133 15.74 -9.66 11.35
CA HIS A 133 16.85 -10.60 11.31
C HIS A 133 17.52 -10.52 9.94
N GLU A 134 18.84 -10.30 9.94
CA GLU A 134 19.60 -10.27 8.71
C GLU A 134 19.55 -11.61 7.98
N ASN A 135 19.53 -11.56 6.65
CA ASN A 135 19.51 -12.73 5.76
C ASN A 135 18.38 -13.73 6.07
N ARG A 136 17.26 -13.23 6.59
CA ARG A 136 16.04 -14.00 6.81
C ARG A 136 14.84 -13.27 6.24
N SER A 137 13.93 -14.05 5.66
CA SER A 137 12.66 -13.52 5.20
C SER A 137 11.88 -12.90 6.37
N THR A 138 11.30 -11.71 6.15
CA THR A 138 10.48 -11.01 7.14
C THR A 138 9.20 -10.53 6.46
N LEU A 139 8.04 -10.89 7.02
CA LEU A 139 6.74 -10.43 6.51
C LEU A 139 6.31 -9.17 7.25
N ILE A 140 6.07 -8.10 6.51
CA ILE A 140 5.59 -6.84 7.09
C ILE A 140 4.17 -6.55 6.60
N GLY A 141 3.24 -6.49 7.55
CA GLY A 141 1.88 -6.00 7.33
C GLY A 141 1.79 -4.51 7.61
N CYS A 142 1.00 -3.79 6.82
CA CYS A 142 0.78 -2.36 6.95
C CYS A 142 -0.72 -2.10 7.01
N LEU A 143 -1.21 -1.51 8.10
CA LEU A 143 -2.61 -1.11 8.27
C LEU A 143 -2.71 0.41 8.25
N TYR A 144 -3.27 0.97 7.17
CA TYR A 144 -3.69 2.36 7.12
C TYR A 144 -5.14 2.47 7.62
N ASP A 145 -5.36 3.29 8.65
CA ASP A 145 -6.69 3.64 9.14
C ASP A 145 -7.03 5.07 8.74
N GLY A 146 -7.78 5.22 7.64
CA GLY A 146 -8.19 6.52 7.13
C GLY A 146 -9.13 7.30 8.05
N HIS A 147 -9.81 6.67 9.01
CA HIS A 147 -10.65 7.38 9.98
C HIS A 147 -9.81 8.13 11.00
N ASN A 148 -8.79 7.46 11.51
CA ASN A 148 -7.92 8.00 12.56
C ASN A 148 -6.66 8.66 11.99
N GLY A 149 -6.40 8.50 10.68
CA GLY A 149 -5.19 8.97 10.01
C GLY A 149 -3.94 8.28 10.51
N THR A 150 -3.98 6.97 10.77
CA THR A 150 -2.85 6.23 11.34
C THR A 150 -2.27 5.19 10.39
N LEU A 151 -0.98 4.91 10.55
CA LEU A 151 -0.30 3.76 9.95
C LEU A 151 0.27 2.88 11.06
N THR A 152 -0.06 1.60 11.03
CA THR A 152 0.36 0.58 12.00
C THR A 152 1.08 -0.54 11.25
N TYR A 153 2.26 -0.94 11.73
CA TYR A 153 2.98 -2.07 11.15
C TYR A 153 2.76 -3.36 11.96
N TYR A 154 2.87 -4.47 11.23
CA TYR A 154 2.88 -5.82 11.77
C TYR A 154 4.17 -6.49 11.30
N LYS A 155 4.87 -7.20 12.17
CA LYS A 155 6.05 -8.00 11.80
C LYS A 155 5.75 -9.46 12.10
N ASP A 156 5.81 -10.29 11.07
CA ASP A 156 5.51 -11.73 11.15
C ASP A 156 4.16 -12.04 11.83
N GLY A 157 3.18 -11.17 11.58
CA GLY A 157 1.82 -11.26 12.13
C GLY A 157 1.62 -10.57 13.48
N GLU A 158 2.68 -10.12 14.15
CA GLU A 158 2.59 -9.40 15.43
C GLU A 158 2.41 -7.90 15.21
N CYS A 159 1.38 -7.31 15.84
CA CYS A 159 1.15 -5.86 15.81
C CYS A 159 2.24 -5.13 16.59
N LEU A 160 2.91 -4.16 15.94
CA LEU A 160 3.98 -3.35 16.55
C LEU A 160 3.46 -2.04 17.17
N GLY A 161 2.16 -1.74 17.04
CA GLY A 161 1.55 -0.49 17.52
C GLY A 161 1.49 0.60 16.45
N ILE A 162 0.95 1.77 16.78
CA ILE A 162 0.81 2.87 15.82
C ILE A 162 2.19 3.46 15.52
N ALA A 163 2.58 3.54 14.25
CA ALA A 163 3.85 4.12 13.81
C ALA A 163 3.72 5.60 13.45
N PHE A 164 2.67 5.96 12.71
CA PHE A 164 2.44 7.34 12.27
C PHE A 164 0.98 7.74 12.53
N THR A 165 0.77 9.03 12.75
CA THR A 165 -0.54 9.67 12.96
C THR A 165 -0.67 10.90 12.06
N GLY A 166 -1.88 11.47 11.97
CA GLY A 166 -2.14 12.70 11.20
C GLY A 166 -2.17 12.51 9.68
N LEU A 167 -2.14 11.27 9.17
CA LEU A 167 -2.12 10.99 7.73
C LEU A 167 -3.43 11.35 7.01
N ASN A 168 -4.52 11.53 7.75
CA ASN A 168 -5.80 12.04 7.24
C ASN A 168 -5.77 13.55 6.92
N SER A 169 -4.80 14.30 7.45
CA SER A 169 -4.63 15.73 7.15
C SER A 169 -3.89 16.00 5.83
N ILE A 170 -3.36 14.96 5.18
CA ILE A 170 -2.57 15.07 3.96
C ILE A 170 -3.51 15.26 2.76
N ASP A 171 -3.44 16.44 2.13
CA ASP A 171 -4.18 16.75 0.89
C ASP A 171 -3.44 16.24 -0.38
N ASP A 172 -3.03 14.98 -0.35
CA ASP A 172 -2.42 14.28 -1.47
C ASP A 172 -2.78 12.79 -1.42
N TYR A 173 -2.55 12.09 -2.53
CA TYR A 173 -2.66 10.64 -2.56
C TYR A 173 -1.45 10.00 -1.87
N LEU A 174 -1.71 8.98 -1.06
CA LEU A 174 -0.71 8.20 -0.36
C LEU A 174 -0.59 6.83 -1.02
N TYR A 175 0.61 6.50 -1.43
CA TYR A 175 0.91 5.27 -2.17
C TYR A 175 1.77 4.35 -1.31
N PRO A 176 1.44 3.04 -1.24
CA PRO A 176 2.35 2.03 -0.73
C PRO A 176 3.69 2.17 -1.46
N THR A 177 4.77 2.28 -0.70
CA THR A 177 6.10 2.50 -1.25
C THR A 177 7.09 1.60 -0.55
N ILE A 178 8.01 1.04 -1.32
CA ILE A 178 9.13 0.23 -0.83
C ILE A 178 10.42 0.78 -1.40
N SER A 179 11.50 0.67 -0.64
CA SER A 179 12.83 1.12 -1.08
C SER A 179 13.93 0.18 -0.60
N SER A 180 15.03 0.11 -1.34
CA SER A 180 16.17 -0.72 -1.01
C SER A 180 17.50 -0.15 -1.50
N THR A 181 18.51 -0.35 -0.67
CA THR A 181 19.94 -0.21 -1.01
C THR A 181 20.60 -1.55 -1.29
N ALA A 182 19.95 -2.66 -0.92
CA ALA A 182 20.54 -3.99 -0.99
C ALA A 182 20.48 -4.54 -2.42
N ALA A 183 21.64 -4.92 -2.94
CA ALA A 183 21.75 -5.60 -4.23
C ALA A 183 20.96 -6.91 -4.22
N GLN A 184 20.27 -7.20 -5.32
CA GLN A 184 19.50 -8.41 -5.52
C GLN A 184 18.48 -8.69 -4.40
N SER A 185 17.85 -7.64 -3.87
CA SER A 185 16.79 -7.78 -2.86
C SER A 185 15.40 -7.83 -3.49
N GLN A 186 14.53 -8.69 -2.97
CA GLN A 186 13.18 -8.91 -3.48
C GLN A 186 12.12 -8.56 -2.43
N PHE A 187 11.12 -7.81 -2.86
CA PHE A 187 9.95 -7.46 -2.07
C PHE A 187 8.72 -8.00 -2.80
N ILE A 188 7.93 -8.83 -2.11
CA ILE A 188 6.78 -9.51 -2.69
C ILE A 188 5.51 -8.99 -2.01
N LEU A 189 4.62 -8.36 -2.78
CA LEU A 189 3.27 -8.03 -2.33
C LEU A 189 2.46 -9.33 -2.25
N THR A 190 2.10 -9.76 -1.04
CA THR A 190 1.44 -11.05 -0.81
C THR A 190 -0.07 -10.91 -0.66
N ILE A 191 -0.51 -9.84 -0.01
CA ILE A 191 -1.92 -9.56 0.26
C ILE A 191 -2.13 -8.06 0.13
N ALA A 192 -3.27 -7.67 -0.45
CA ALA A 192 -3.79 -6.33 -0.36
C ALA A 192 -5.32 -6.39 -0.16
N LYS A 193 -5.81 -5.59 0.79
CA LYS A 193 -7.20 -5.55 1.21
C LYS A 193 -7.64 -4.14 1.53
N ARG A 194 -8.92 -3.87 1.33
CA ARG A 194 -9.58 -2.64 1.79
C ARG A 194 -10.91 -2.93 2.45
N GLU A 195 -11.32 -2.05 3.35
CA GLU A 195 -12.68 -2.05 3.88
C GLU A 195 -13.71 -1.86 2.75
N PHE A 196 -14.87 -2.50 2.89
CA PHE A 196 -15.96 -2.34 1.93
C PHE A 196 -16.47 -0.89 1.94
N LEU A 197 -16.82 -0.37 0.78
CA LEU A 197 -17.35 1.00 0.69
C LEU A 197 -18.74 1.10 1.31
N ASN A 198 -19.58 0.09 1.08
CA ASN A 198 -20.96 0.00 1.54
C ASN A 198 -21.45 -1.46 1.40
N LEU A 199 -22.72 -1.69 1.76
CA LEU A 199 -23.34 -3.02 1.66
C LEU A 199 -23.37 -3.55 0.22
N GLN A 200 -23.58 -2.69 -0.77
CA GLN A 200 -23.57 -3.13 -2.18
C GLN A 200 -22.20 -3.71 -2.48
N ASP A 201 -21.12 -2.94 -2.30
CA ASP A 201 -19.73 -3.38 -2.56
C ASP A 201 -19.42 -4.75 -1.92
N ARG A 202 -19.89 -4.97 -0.68
CA ARG A 202 -19.80 -6.27 -0.01
C ARG A 202 -20.61 -7.37 -0.70
N CYS A 203 -21.88 -7.12 -1.04
CA CYS A 203 -22.72 -8.09 -1.74
C CYS A 203 -22.10 -8.49 -3.09
N ARG A 204 -21.59 -7.53 -3.87
CA ARG A 204 -20.90 -7.86 -5.13
C ARG A 204 -19.65 -8.67 -4.91
N HIS A 205 -18.82 -8.32 -3.92
CA HIS A 205 -17.62 -9.09 -3.62
C HIS A 205 -17.96 -10.54 -3.30
N VAL A 206 -18.97 -10.78 -2.45
CA VAL A 206 -19.45 -12.13 -2.14
C VAL A 206 -19.95 -12.84 -3.40
N LEU A 207 -20.76 -12.19 -4.24
CA LEU A 207 -21.24 -12.79 -5.48
C LEU A 207 -20.09 -13.20 -6.40
N ARG A 208 -19.09 -12.33 -6.60
CA ARG A 208 -17.92 -12.60 -7.47
C ARG A 208 -16.98 -13.66 -6.91
N GLN A 209 -16.95 -13.86 -5.60
CA GLN A 209 -16.20 -14.94 -4.97
C GLN A 209 -16.93 -16.30 -5.08
N THR A 210 -18.27 -16.28 -4.97
CA THR A 210 -19.09 -17.49 -5.05
C THR A 210 -19.28 -17.99 -6.48
N TYR A 211 -19.37 -17.08 -7.45
CA TYR A 211 -19.67 -17.40 -8.85
C TYR A 211 -18.59 -16.83 -9.78
N SER A 212 -18.16 -17.64 -10.74
CA SER A 212 -17.30 -17.14 -11.82
C SER A 212 -18.13 -16.33 -12.82
N PHE A 213 -17.85 -15.04 -12.88
CA PHE A 213 -18.34 -14.10 -13.90
C PHE A 213 -17.28 -13.88 -15.00
N GLU A 214 -16.49 -14.91 -15.31
CA GLU A 214 -15.50 -14.87 -16.39
C GLU A 214 -16.12 -14.60 -17.76
N HIS A 215 -15.32 -14.01 -18.65
CA HIS A 215 -15.76 -13.58 -19.98
C HIS A 215 -16.44 -14.69 -20.78
N GLN A 216 -15.97 -15.94 -20.64
CA GLN A 216 -16.52 -17.11 -21.34
C GLN A 216 -17.94 -17.48 -20.91
N HIS A 217 -18.41 -17.01 -19.75
CA HIS A 217 -19.73 -17.33 -19.18
C HIS A 217 -20.65 -16.12 -19.02
N LEU A 218 -20.23 -14.92 -19.46
CA LEU A 218 -21.02 -13.69 -19.34
C LEU A 218 -22.40 -13.79 -19.99
N HIS A 219 -22.50 -14.41 -21.17
CA HIS A 219 -23.77 -14.55 -21.90
C HIS A 219 -24.83 -15.31 -21.09
N ARG A 220 -24.43 -16.30 -20.29
CA ARG A 220 -25.36 -17.04 -19.42
C ARG A 220 -25.93 -16.14 -18.34
N TRP A 221 -25.08 -15.37 -17.66
CA TRP A 221 -25.50 -14.49 -16.57
C TRP A 221 -26.33 -13.31 -17.06
N GLN A 222 -26.07 -12.81 -18.27
CA GLN A 222 -26.84 -11.75 -18.90
C GLN A 222 -28.32 -12.14 -19.11
N GLN A 223 -28.60 -13.43 -19.31
CA GLN A 223 -29.97 -13.95 -19.49
C GLN A 223 -30.68 -14.23 -18.16
N ILE A 224 -29.92 -14.51 -17.08
CA ILE A 224 -30.47 -14.89 -15.77
C ILE A 224 -30.70 -13.67 -14.88
N LEU A 225 -29.77 -12.72 -14.88
CA LEU A 225 -29.80 -11.58 -13.98
C LEU A 225 -30.51 -10.38 -14.61
N PRO A 226 -31.31 -9.60 -13.84
CA PRO A 226 -31.78 -8.30 -14.30
C PRO A 226 -30.60 -7.44 -14.77
N LYS A 227 -30.76 -6.73 -15.89
CA LYS A 227 -29.69 -5.95 -16.55
C LYS A 227 -28.86 -5.10 -15.56
N ARG A 228 -29.53 -4.39 -14.66
CA ARG A 228 -28.87 -3.52 -13.66
C ARG A 228 -28.01 -4.31 -12.67
N ILE A 229 -28.42 -5.52 -12.28
CA ILE A 229 -27.66 -6.40 -11.39
C ILE A 229 -26.49 -7.04 -12.16
N PHE A 230 -26.72 -7.46 -13.40
CA PHE A 230 -25.66 -7.97 -14.25
C PHE A 230 -24.55 -6.94 -14.44
N GLU A 231 -24.90 -5.73 -14.89
CA GLU A 231 -23.98 -4.60 -15.02
C GLU A 231 -23.24 -4.35 -13.72
N TYR A 232 -23.97 -4.26 -12.61
CA TYR A 232 -23.41 -4.05 -11.29
C TYR A 232 -22.34 -5.08 -10.89
N VAL A 233 -22.55 -6.35 -11.20
CA VAL A 233 -21.62 -7.43 -10.84
C VAL A 233 -20.36 -7.42 -11.71
N ILE A 234 -20.49 -7.10 -13.01
CA ILE A 234 -19.39 -7.12 -13.97
C ILE A 234 -18.56 -5.83 -14.00
N LEU A 235 -18.99 -4.77 -13.30
CA LEU A 235 -18.25 -3.51 -13.19
C LEU A 235 -16.79 -3.77 -12.75
N HIS A 236 -15.85 -3.44 -13.63
CA HIS A 236 -14.44 -3.30 -13.28
C HIS A 236 -14.23 -1.88 -12.74
N GLU A 237 -14.39 -1.71 -11.42
CA GLU A 237 -14.55 -0.40 -10.78
C GLU A 237 -13.33 0.54 -10.87
N GLU A 238 -12.12 0.00 -10.93
CA GLU A 238 -11.00 0.75 -10.34
C GLU A 238 -10.37 1.81 -11.26
N SER A 239 -10.33 1.58 -12.58
CA SER A 239 -9.74 2.55 -13.51
C SER A 239 -10.65 3.75 -13.79
N ALA A 240 -11.97 3.51 -13.90
CA ALA A 240 -12.95 4.55 -14.20
C ALA A 240 -13.20 5.47 -13.00
N GLU A 241 -13.27 4.90 -11.79
CA GLU A 241 -13.54 5.67 -10.58
C GLU A 241 -12.30 6.45 -10.10
N PHE A 242 -11.10 5.88 -10.23
CA PHE A 242 -9.84 6.61 -10.03
C PHE A 242 -9.74 7.82 -10.97
N THR A 243 -9.97 7.61 -12.27
CA THR A 243 -9.92 8.69 -13.26
C THR A 243 -10.92 9.80 -12.92
N ARG A 244 -12.15 9.42 -12.55
CA ARG A 244 -13.21 10.36 -12.18
C ARG A 244 -12.86 11.15 -10.91
N GLN A 245 -12.42 10.50 -9.84
CA GLN A 245 -12.07 11.17 -8.59
C GLN A 245 -10.81 12.05 -8.73
N HIS A 246 -9.82 11.58 -9.49
CA HIS A 246 -8.61 12.33 -9.80
C HIS A 246 -8.93 13.61 -10.59
N GLN A 247 -9.84 13.53 -11.58
CA GLN A 247 -10.34 14.70 -12.31
C GLN A 247 -11.12 15.67 -11.41
N VAL A 248 -11.95 15.16 -10.49
CA VAL A 248 -12.70 16.00 -9.53
C VAL A 248 -11.76 16.74 -8.57
N ARG A 249 -10.77 16.06 -8.00
CA ARG A 249 -9.73 16.68 -7.15
C ARG A 249 -8.92 17.74 -7.89
N LYS A 250 -8.48 17.46 -9.13
CA LYS A 250 -7.78 18.45 -9.99
C LYS A 250 -8.64 19.69 -10.26
N LYS A 251 -9.92 19.52 -10.60
CA LYS A 251 -10.86 20.64 -10.82
C LYS A 251 -11.08 21.46 -9.55
N PHE A 252 -11.17 20.82 -8.39
CA PHE A 252 -11.32 21.50 -7.11
C PHE A 252 -10.07 22.34 -6.77
N LYS A 253 -8.86 21.77 -6.86
CA LYS A 253 -7.60 22.51 -6.62
C LYS A 253 -7.43 23.70 -7.55
N ALA A 254 -7.73 23.55 -8.85
CA ALA A 254 -7.67 24.65 -9.82
C ALA A 254 -8.64 25.79 -9.49
N LYS A 255 -9.83 25.48 -8.94
CA LYS A 255 -10.83 26.48 -8.54
C LYS A 255 -10.44 27.23 -7.26
N VAL A 256 -9.74 26.57 -6.33
CA VAL A 256 -9.23 27.20 -5.10
C VAL A 256 -8.07 28.15 -5.40
N MET A 257 -7.14 27.76 -6.28
CA MET A 257 -6.00 28.63 -6.68
C MET A 257 -6.47 29.91 -7.40
N LYS A 258 -7.50 29.81 -8.26
CA LYS A 258 -8.11 30.97 -8.94
C LYS A 258 -8.88 31.94 -8.03
N ARG A 259 -9.14 31.58 -6.77
CA ARG A 259 -9.81 32.45 -5.78
C ARG A 259 -8.83 33.17 -4.85
N HIS A 260 -7.56 32.79 -4.89
CA HIS A 260 -6.48 33.35 -4.08
C HIS A 260 -5.43 34.06 -4.96
N SER A 261 -5.76 34.32 -6.23
CA SER A 261 -5.05 35.17 -7.19
C SER A 261 -5.96 36.31 -7.59
#